data_AF-A0A316IEG3-F1
#
_entry.id   AF-A0A316IEG3-F1
#
_cell.length_a   1.000
_cell.length_b   1.000
_cell.length_c   1.000
_cell.angle_alpha   90.00
_cell.angle_beta   90.00
_cell.angle_gamma   90.00
#
_symmetry.space_group_name_H-M   'P 1'
#
loop_
_entity.id
_entity.type
_entity.pdbx_description
1 polymer ?
#
loop_
_entity_poly.entity_id
_entity_poly.type
_entity_poly.pdbx_seq_one_letter_code
_entity_poly.pdbx_strand_id
1 'polypeptide(L)'
;MRRREHEAAEVRPLPAGERAGVRGRTGDTPTMEAREKPAKAGATASPAPSPQPSPRGGEGVRVARLVAGVDEAGRGPLAGPVAVAAVILDPRRPIRGLDDSKKLSEARRETLHARIVERALAWHVVLVEVEEIDRINILQATLVGMSRALAGLSPGAHEALVDGDRLPRDLPCPGRAIIGGDGSEPAISAASILAKVTRDRHMAMLDALHPGYGFAAHKGYSTPEHLAALRRLGPCPHHRRSFAPVKLLLDQGVLF
;
A
#
# COMPACT_ATOMS: atom_id res chain seq x y z
N MET A 1 -24.56 -55.05 25.99
CA MET A 1 -25.01 -54.24 27.14
C MET A 1 -24.47 -52.83 26.95
N ARG A 2 -25.36 -51.89 26.60
CA ARG A 2 -25.27 -50.41 26.56
C ARG A 2 -24.15 -49.72 25.75
N ARG A 3 -24.57 -49.22 24.57
CA ARG A 3 -24.02 -48.08 23.82
C ARG A 3 -24.09 -46.80 24.68
N ARG A 4 -23.13 -45.89 24.54
CA ARG A 4 -23.26 -44.49 24.95
C ARG A 4 -23.11 -43.61 23.71
N GLU A 5 -24.22 -43.00 23.34
CA GLU A 5 -24.35 -41.94 22.35
C GLU A 5 -23.93 -40.62 23.02
N HIS A 6 -23.09 -39.84 22.33
CA HIS A 6 -22.78 -38.46 22.74
C HIS A 6 -23.69 -37.53 21.95
N GLU A 7 -24.60 -36.90 22.68
CA GLU A 7 -25.63 -35.98 22.22
C GLU A 7 -25.01 -34.59 21.95
N ALA A 8 -25.31 -34.05 20.77
CA ALA A 8 -24.89 -32.72 20.34
C ALA A 8 -25.85 -31.66 20.92
N ALA A 9 -25.30 -30.65 21.60
CA ALA A 9 -26.06 -29.52 22.11
C ALA A 9 -26.17 -28.41 21.05
N GLU A 10 -27.40 -28.19 20.61
CA GLU A 10 -27.83 -27.17 19.64
C GLU A 10 -28.03 -25.82 20.36
N VAL A 11 -27.37 -24.76 19.90
CA VAL A 11 -27.48 -23.40 20.46
C VAL A 11 -28.50 -22.59 19.65
N ARG A 12 -29.62 -22.21 20.29
CA ARG A 12 -30.64 -21.31 19.73
C ARG A 12 -30.27 -19.83 19.94
N PRO A 13 -30.53 -18.94 18.96
CA PRO A 13 -30.30 -17.50 19.09
C PRO A 13 -31.46 -16.77 19.79
N LEU A 14 -31.16 -15.66 20.48
CA LEU A 14 -32.12 -14.72 21.06
C LEU A 14 -32.26 -13.44 20.18
N PRO A 15 -33.42 -12.76 20.21
CA PRO A 15 -33.86 -11.82 19.17
C PRO A 15 -33.42 -10.35 19.36
N ALA A 16 -33.49 -9.61 18.25
CA ALA A 16 -33.26 -8.17 18.15
C ALA A 16 -34.45 -7.36 18.71
N GLY A 17 -34.15 -6.38 19.56
CA GLY A 17 -35.09 -5.43 20.14
C GLY A 17 -35.13 -4.09 19.40
N GLU A 18 -36.34 -3.54 19.33
CA GLU A 18 -36.82 -2.47 18.46
C GLU A 18 -36.63 -1.04 19.03
N ARG A 19 -37.01 -0.07 18.20
CA ARG A 19 -36.80 1.39 18.26
C ARG A 19 -37.68 2.14 19.27
N ALA A 20 -37.21 3.32 19.71
CA ALA A 20 -38.01 4.53 19.99
C ALA A 20 -37.04 5.74 19.94
N GLY A 21 -37.30 6.93 19.37
CA GLY A 21 -38.55 7.59 19.01
C GLY A 21 -38.79 8.77 19.96
N VAL A 22 -38.25 9.97 19.68
CA VAL A 22 -38.69 11.23 20.32
C VAL A 22 -38.74 12.36 19.29
N ARG A 23 -39.88 13.05 19.30
CA ARG A 23 -40.32 14.15 18.42
C ARG A 23 -39.93 15.50 19.03
N GLY A 24 -39.72 16.50 18.16
CA GLY A 24 -40.65 17.64 18.12
C GLY A 24 -40.11 19.06 18.32
N ARG A 25 -40.68 19.95 17.48
CA ARG A 25 -40.98 21.39 17.66
C ARG A 25 -39.87 22.39 17.29
N THR A 26 -40.11 23.60 16.74
CA THR A 26 -41.08 24.26 15.82
C THR A 26 -40.79 25.77 15.95
N GLY A 27 -40.89 26.52 14.85
CA GLY A 27 -41.06 27.98 14.81
C GLY A 27 -39.76 28.80 14.92
N ASP A 28 -39.63 30.00 14.38
CA ASP A 28 -40.50 30.82 13.54
C ASP A 28 -39.63 31.98 13.00
N THR A 29 -39.88 32.43 11.78
CA THR A 29 -39.36 33.70 11.19
C THR A 29 -40.15 34.90 11.71
N PRO A 30 -39.60 36.14 11.66
CA PRO A 30 -40.06 37.06 10.60
C PRO A 30 -39.03 38.09 10.08
N THR A 31 -39.01 38.22 8.74
CA THR A 31 -39.18 39.37 7.82
C THR A 31 -38.99 40.86 8.20
N MET A 32 -38.66 41.64 7.14
CA MET A 32 -38.86 43.09 6.84
C MET A 32 -37.65 44.00 7.20
N GLU A 33 -37.20 44.99 6.43
CA GLU A 33 -37.66 45.64 5.19
C GLU A 33 -36.57 46.60 4.65
N ALA A 34 -36.79 47.05 3.41
CA ALA A 34 -36.01 47.93 2.54
C ALA A 34 -35.66 49.33 3.07
N ARG A 35 -34.71 50.02 2.41
CA ARG A 35 -34.88 51.39 1.86
C ARG A 35 -33.69 51.88 1.03
N GLU A 36 -33.99 52.89 0.23
CA GLU A 36 -33.47 53.26 -1.09
C GLU A 36 -32.23 54.18 -1.13
N LYS A 37 -31.68 54.30 -2.36
CA LYS A 37 -30.67 55.26 -2.84
C LYS A 37 -31.18 56.71 -2.86
N PRO A 38 -30.29 57.72 -2.96
CA PRO A 38 -30.01 58.41 -4.25
C PRO A 38 -28.53 58.88 -4.32
N ALA A 39 -27.97 59.64 -5.27
CA ALA A 39 -28.08 59.89 -6.71
C ALA A 39 -26.75 60.60 -7.11
N LYS A 40 -26.52 60.73 -8.42
CA LYS A 40 -25.28 61.12 -9.13
C LYS A 40 -24.77 62.55 -8.85
N ALA A 41 -23.45 62.74 -8.96
CA ALA A 41 -22.84 63.98 -9.43
C ALA A 41 -21.71 63.66 -10.43
N GLY A 42 -21.75 64.30 -11.60
CA GLY A 42 -20.78 64.11 -12.69
C GLY A 42 -19.54 64.97 -12.52
N ALA A 43 -18.38 64.41 -12.84
CA ALA A 43 -17.13 65.13 -13.04
C ALA A 43 -16.55 64.77 -14.41
N THR A 44 -16.03 65.80 -15.06
CA THR A 44 -15.59 65.86 -16.45
C THR A 44 -14.34 65.02 -16.72
N ALA A 45 -14.30 64.41 -17.90
CA ALA A 45 -13.24 63.54 -18.38
C ALA A 45 -11.99 64.32 -18.80
N SER A 46 -10.81 63.83 -18.40
CA SER A 46 -9.53 64.03 -19.11
C SER A 46 -9.07 62.66 -19.63
N PRO A 47 -8.46 62.57 -20.83
CA PRO A 47 -8.18 61.29 -21.47
C PRO A 47 -7.06 60.54 -20.76
N ALA A 48 -7.30 59.27 -20.45
CA ALA A 48 -6.32 58.35 -19.91
C ALA A 48 -5.21 58.05 -20.96
N PRO A 49 -3.94 57.91 -20.54
CA PRO A 49 -2.87 57.47 -21.43
C PRO A 49 -3.11 56.01 -21.87
N SER A 50 -2.81 55.75 -23.13
CA SER A 50 -2.96 54.44 -23.79
C SER A 50 -2.26 53.33 -22.99
N PRO A 51 -2.87 52.14 -22.82
CA PRO A 51 -2.23 51.04 -22.11
C PRO A 51 -1.04 50.53 -22.93
N GLN A 52 0.16 50.64 -22.36
CA GLN A 52 1.32 49.96 -22.90
C GLN A 52 1.12 48.44 -22.79
N PRO A 53 1.58 47.65 -23.78
CA PRO A 53 1.48 46.20 -23.71
C PRO A 53 2.27 45.69 -22.51
N SER A 54 1.59 44.94 -21.64
CA SER A 54 2.18 44.24 -20.51
C SER A 54 3.31 43.32 -20.99
N PRO A 55 4.38 43.13 -20.19
CA PRO A 55 5.43 42.19 -20.54
C PRO A 55 4.81 40.80 -20.65
N ARG A 56 5.02 40.16 -21.80
CA ARG A 56 4.58 38.79 -22.10
C ARG A 56 4.97 37.92 -20.91
N GLY A 57 3.97 37.36 -20.24
CA GLY A 57 4.18 36.40 -19.16
C GLY A 57 5.08 35.30 -19.70
N GLY A 58 6.25 35.14 -19.09
CA GLY A 58 7.09 33.99 -19.36
C GLY A 58 6.24 32.74 -19.15
N GLU A 59 6.14 31.91 -20.18
CA GLU A 59 5.57 30.58 -20.06
C GLU A 59 6.44 29.82 -19.06
N GLY A 60 6.08 29.90 -17.77
CA GLY A 60 6.68 29.09 -16.75
C GLY A 60 6.48 27.64 -17.16
N VAL A 61 7.58 26.95 -17.47
CA VAL A 61 7.59 25.51 -17.71
C VAL A 61 6.93 24.87 -16.50
N ARG A 62 5.69 24.40 -16.64
CA ARG A 62 5.04 23.61 -15.58
C ARG A 62 5.78 22.28 -15.52
N VAL A 63 6.71 22.17 -14.57
CA VAL A 63 7.35 20.89 -14.26
C VAL A 63 6.24 19.92 -13.88
N ALA A 64 6.12 18.82 -14.64
CA ALA A 64 5.12 17.80 -14.36
C ALA A 64 5.39 17.24 -12.95
N ARG A 65 4.37 17.29 -12.08
CA ARG A 65 4.49 16.77 -10.72
C ARG A 65 4.67 15.25 -10.79
N LEU A 66 5.83 14.78 -10.36
CA LEU A 66 6.16 13.35 -10.28
C LEU A 66 5.57 12.76 -9.00
N VAL A 67 4.62 11.84 -9.15
CA VAL A 67 3.96 11.14 -8.05
C VAL A 67 4.41 9.69 -8.06
N ALA A 68 4.92 9.20 -6.94
CA ALA A 68 5.28 7.80 -6.75
C ALA A 68 4.13 7.04 -6.06
N GLY A 69 3.85 5.83 -6.51
CA GLY A 69 3.09 4.85 -5.74
C GLY A 69 4.03 3.90 -5.02
N VAL A 70 3.65 3.45 -3.83
CA VAL A 70 4.46 2.59 -2.96
C VAL A 70 3.60 1.49 -2.38
N ASP A 71 4.09 0.25 -2.42
CA ASP A 71 3.43 -0.92 -1.85
C ASP A 71 4.45 -2.01 -1.48
N GLU A 72 4.03 -2.96 -0.64
CA GLU A 72 4.82 -4.09 -0.17
C GLU A 72 4.25 -5.47 -0.52
N ALA A 73 5.14 -6.46 -0.57
CA ALA A 73 4.77 -7.87 -0.62
C ALA A 73 5.50 -8.66 0.47
N GLY A 74 4.78 -9.58 1.12
CA GLY A 74 5.39 -10.56 2.00
C GLY A 74 5.50 -10.17 3.47
N ARG A 75 4.48 -9.50 4.04
CA ARG A 75 4.45 -9.26 5.49
C ARG A 75 4.13 -10.49 6.33
N GLY A 76 3.17 -11.31 5.89
CA GLY A 76 2.73 -12.51 6.63
C GLY A 76 3.62 -13.78 6.59
N PRO A 77 4.46 -14.03 5.57
CA PRO A 77 5.30 -15.22 5.49
C PRO A 77 6.20 -15.47 6.70
N LEU A 78 6.45 -16.75 7.01
CA LEU A 78 7.41 -17.20 8.02
C LEU A 78 8.85 -17.13 7.53
N ALA A 79 9.05 -17.05 6.20
CA ALA A 79 10.37 -17.06 5.58
C ALA A 79 10.50 -16.04 4.44
N GLY A 80 11.74 -15.60 4.23
CA GLY A 80 12.16 -14.65 3.21
C GLY A 80 11.89 -13.18 3.56
N PRO A 81 12.38 -12.25 2.73
CA PRO A 81 12.28 -10.83 2.99
C PRO A 81 10.84 -10.30 2.85
N VAL A 82 10.63 -9.07 3.32
CA VAL A 82 9.53 -8.22 2.82
C VAL A 82 10.08 -7.39 1.66
N ALA A 83 9.40 -7.42 0.52
CA ALA A 83 9.76 -6.62 -0.64
C ALA A 83 8.92 -5.35 -0.65
N VAL A 84 9.54 -4.21 -0.90
CA VAL A 84 8.86 -2.92 -1.03
C VAL A 84 9.27 -2.27 -2.32
N ALA A 85 8.32 -1.74 -3.08
CA ALA A 85 8.60 -1.07 -4.34
C ALA A 85 8.04 0.35 -4.34
N ALA A 86 8.70 1.24 -5.07
CA ALA A 86 8.20 2.55 -5.41
C ALA A 86 8.24 2.74 -6.92
N VAL A 87 7.21 3.35 -7.50
CA VAL A 87 7.07 3.53 -8.96
C VAL A 87 6.51 4.90 -9.30
N ILE A 88 7.19 5.61 -10.20
CA ILE A 88 6.69 6.82 -10.87
C ILE A 88 6.32 6.44 -12.31
N LEU A 89 5.04 6.53 -12.65
CA LEU A 89 4.56 6.22 -14.00
C LEU A 89 4.84 7.37 -14.97
N ASP A 90 5.11 7.04 -16.24
CA ASP A 90 5.20 8.03 -17.31
C ASP A 90 3.81 8.30 -17.91
N PRO A 91 3.25 9.52 -17.77
CA PRO A 91 1.96 9.86 -18.37
C PRO A 91 1.98 9.75 -19.91
N ARG A 92 3.16 9.80 -20.54
CA ARG A 92 3.33 9.66 -22.00
C ARG A 92 3.39 8.19 -22.44
N ARG A 93 3.60 7.25 -21.52
CA ARG A 93 3.73 5.81 -21.81
C ARG A 93 2.79 4.98 -20.93
N PRO A 94 1.46 5.14 -21.09
CA PRO A 94 0.48 4.50 -20.22
C PRO A 94 0.58 2.96 -20.27
N ILE A 95 0.38 2.34 -19.11
CA ILE A 95 0.39 0.89 -18.94
C ILE A 95 -1.06 0.44 -18.71
N ARG A 96 -1.63 -0.27 -19.68
CA ARG A 96 -3.02 -0.76 -19.60
C ARG A 96 -3.12 -2.06 -18.80
N GLY A 97 -4.17 -2.16 -17.99
CA GLY A 97 -4.51 -3.37 -17.21
C GLY A 97 -3.71 -3.51 -15.92
N LEU A 98 -3.25 -2.39 -15.35
CA LEU A 98 -2.89 -2.31 -13.94
C LEU A 98 -4.17 -2.49 -13.11
N ASP A 99 -4.08 -3.33 -12.08
CA ASP A 99 -5.14 -3.63 -11.11
C ASP A 99 -4.45 -4.22 -9.86
N ASP A 100 -5.22 -4.53 -8.82
CA ASP A 100 -4.75 -5.26 -7.64
C ASP A 100 -3.99 -6.53 -8.06
N SER A 101 -2.71 -6.60 -7.66
CA SER A 101 -1.81 -7.69 -8.04
C SER A 101 -2.34 -9.08 -7.64
N LYS A 102 -3.18 -9.16 -6.61
CA LYS A 102 -3.78 -10.42 -6.12
C LYS A 102 -4.90 -10.91 -7.04
N LYS A 103 -5.56 -10.01 -7.78
CA LYS A 103 -6.59 -10.36 -8.78
C LYS A 103 -6.00 -10.80 -10.11
N LEU A 104 -4.73 -10.47 -10.36
CA LEU A 104 -4.03 -10.82 -11.59
C LEU A 104 -3.47 -12.25 -11.51
N SER A 105 -3.46 -12.96 -12.65
CA SER A 105 -2.72 -14.22 -12.76
C SER A 105 -1.21 -13.99 -12.72
N GLU A 106 -0.43 -15.01 -12.38
CA GLU A 106 1.04 -14.93 -12.35
C GLU A 106 1.63 -14.52 -13.70
N ALA A 107 1.20 -15.17 -14.79
CA ALA A 107 1.62 -14.80 -16.14
C ALA A 107 1.28 -13.34 -16.51
N ARG A 108 0.14 -12.84 -16.02
CA ARG A 108 -0.26 -11.45 -16.25
C ARG A 108 0.60 -10.48 -15.44
N ARG A 109 0.90 -10.80 -14.18
CA ARG A 109 1.83 -10.02 -13.34
C ARG A 109 3.22 -9.97 -13.97
N GLU A 110 3.74 -11.08 -14.46
CA GLU A 110 5.03 -11.15 -15.15
C GLU A 110 5.09 -10.24 -16.39
N THR A 111 4.03 -10.29 -17.21
CA THR A 111 3.90 -9.40 -18.38
C THR A 111 3.86 -7.92 -17.97
N LEU A 112 3.11 -7.59 -16.92
CA LEU A 112 2.99 -6.21 -16.44
C LEU A 112 4.29 -5.73 -15.76
N HIS A 113 4.96 -6.57 -15.00
CA HIS A 113 6.27 -6.28 -14.42
C HIS A 113 7.25 -5.82 -15.50
N ALA A 114 7.39 -6.59 -16.59
CA ALA A 114 8.27 -6.22 -17.70
C ALA A 114 7.89 -4.85 -18.30
N ARG A 115 6.59 -4.59 -18.48
CA ARG A 115 6.10 -3.30 -18.99
C ARG A 115 6.34 -2.14 -18.01
N ILE A 116 6.18 -2.35 -16.71
CA ILE A 116 6.44 -1.33 -15.69
C ILE A 116 7.92 -0.96 -15.70
N VAL A 117 8.80 -1.96 -15.69
CA VAL A 117 10.25 -1.74 -15.75
C VAL A 117 10.67 -0.98 -17.00
N GLU A 118 10.06 -1.31 -18.14
CA GLU A 118 10.35 -0.67 -19.43
C GLU A 118 9.79 0.77 -19.53
N ARG A 119 8.62 1.03 -18.94
CA ARG A 119 7.79 2.22 -19.25
C ARG A 119 7.68 3.26 -18.14
N ALA A 120 7.90 2.88 -16.89
CA ALA A 120 7.89 3.84 -15.78
C ALA A 120 9.01 4.88 -15.96
N LEU A 121 8.80 6.09 -15.42
CA LEU A 121 9.84 7.13 -15.39
C LEU A 121 10.95 6.76 -14.41
N ALA A 122 10.57 6.20 -13.27
CA ALA A 122 11.48 5.70 -12.25
C ALA A 122 10.80 4.57 -11.49
N TRP A 123 11.59 3.62 -11.01
CA TRP A 123 11.14 2.60 -10.08
C TRP A 123 12.32 2.13 -9.24
N HIS A 124 12.03 1.63 -8.05
CA HIS A 124 13.03 1.01 -7.20
C HIS A 124 12.36 -0.09 -6.36
N VAL A 125 13.09 -1.17 -6.08
CA VAL A 125 12.62 -2.27 -5.25
C VAL A 125 13.67 -2.56 -4.18
N VAL A 126 13.21 -2.69 -2.95
CA VAL A 126 14.04 -2.98 -1.77
C VAL A 126 13.56 -4.30 -1.17
N LEU A 127 14.50 -5.20 -0.88
CA LEU A 127 14.26 -6.38 -0.05
C LEU A 127 14.78 -6.07 1.35
N VAL A 128 13.90 -6.15 2.35
CA VAL A 128 14.28 -6.03 3.76
C VAL A 128 14.38 -7.43 4.32
N GLU A 129 15.61 -7.83 4.61
CA GLU A 129 15.97 -9.20 4.98
C GLU A 129 15.50 -9.59 6.39
N VAL A 130 15.48 -10.90 6.65
CA VAL A 130 14.88 -11.48 7.84
C VAL A 130 15.57 -11.05 9.13
N GLU A 131 16.87 -10.80 9.10
CA GLU A 131 17.65 -10.32 10.22
C GLU A 131 17.20 -8.92 10.66
N GLU A 132 16.88 -8.05 9.69
CA GLU A 132 16.35 -6.74 9.98
C GLU A 132 14.89 -6.84 10.46
N ILE A 133 14.06 -7.67 9.83
CA ILE A 133 12.68 -7.93 10.27
C ILE A 133 12.65 -8.39 11.73
N ASP A 134 13.51 -9.34 12.10
CA ASP A 134 13.57 -9.86 13.47
C ASP A 134 14.07 -8.81 14.47
N ARG A 135 14.96 -7.90 14.05
CA ARG A 135 15.50 -6.82 14.89
C ARG A 135 14.48 -5.71 15.16
N ILE A 136 13.74 -5.27 14.16
CA ILE A 136 12.88 -4.07 14.26
C ILE A 136 11.38 -4.34 14.15
N ASN A 137 10.96 -5.61 14.04
CA ASN A 137 9.60 -6.07 13.73
C ASN A 137 9.12 -5.78 12.29
N ILE A 138 8.12 -6.55 11.85
CA ILE A 138 7.63 -6.52 10.47
C ILE A 138 7.01 -5.18 10.06
N LEU A 139 6.37 -4.47 10.98
CA LEU A 139 5.78 -3.17 10.67
C LEU A 139 6.89 -2.15 10.39
N GLN A 140 7.89 -2.04 11.28
CA GLN A 140 8.97 -1.07 11.07
C GLN A 140 9.84 -1.46 9.88
N ALA A 141 10.11 -2.75 9.66
CA ALA A 141 10.82 -3.23 8.47
C ALA A 141 10.11 -2.82 7.17
N THR A 142 8.78 -2.91 7.14
CA THR A 142 7.98 -2.45 5.99
C THR A 142 8.13 -0.94 5.80
N LEU A 143 7.96 -0.13 6.85
CA LEU A 143 8.05 1.33 6.78
C LEU A 143 9.46 1.80 6.35
N VAL A 144 10.51 1.18 6.88
CA VAL A 144 11.91 1.43 6.47
C VAL A 144 12.11 1.06 5.00
N GLY A 145 11.56 -0.07 4.56
CA GLY A 145 11.57 -0.46 3.15
C GLY A 145 10.91 0.57 2.25
N MET A 146 9.80 1.18 2.67
CA MET A 146 9.10 2.24 1.92
C MET A 146 9.97 3.49 1.76
N SER A 147 10.59 3.97 2.84
CA SER A 147 11.52 5.12 2.80
C SER A 147 12.71 4.85 1.87
N ARG A 148 13.32 3.65 1.97
CA ARG A 148 14.43 3.24 1.09
C ARG A 148 14.01 3.12 -0.37
N ALA A 149 12.81 2.57 -0.63
CA ALA A 149 12.27 2.44 -1.99
C ALA A 149 12.09 3.81 -2.64
N LEU A 150 11.53 4.78 -1.92
CA LEU A 150 11.37 6.15 -2.41
C LEU A 150 12.72 6.87 -2.60
N ALA A 151 13.66 6.69 -1.68
CA ALA A 151 14.99 7.31 -1.77
C ALA A 151 15.81 6.78 -2.97
N GLY A 152 15.54 5.56 -3.43
CA GLY A 152 16.19 4.97 -4.62
C GLY A 152 15.61 5.43 -5.96
N LEU A 153 14.58 6.27 -5.98
CA LEU A 153 13.99 6.78 -7.23
C LEU A 153 14.88 7.85 -7.88
N SER A 154 15.13 7.70 -9.17
CA SER A 154 15.78 8.72 -10.01
C SER A 154 15.04 8.81 -11.36
N PRO A 155 14.37 9.95 -11.67
CA PRO A 155 14.21 11.13 -10.83
C PRO A 155 13.43 10.85 -9.53
N GLY A 156 13.68 11.67 -8.51
CA GLY A 156 12.97 11.60 -7.22
C GLY A 156 11.50 12.03 -7.31
N ALA A 157 10.68 11.54 -6.38
CA ALA A 157 9.25 11.87 -6.31
C ALA A 157 9.01 13.24 -5.65
N HIS A 158 8.00 13.97 -6.12
CA HIS A 158 7.49 15.18 -5.46
C HIS A 158 6.39 14.86 -4.43
N GLU A 159 5.75 13.71 -4.57
CA GLU A 159 4.72 13.19 -3.66
C GLU A 159 4.72 11.65 -3.69
N ALA A 160 4.49 11.02 -2.54
CA ALA A 160 4.32 9.58 -2.41
C ALA A 160 2.88 9.21 -2.05
N LEU A 161 2.30 8.23 -2.75
CA LEU A 161 1.05 7.57 -2.42
C LEU A 161 1.41 6.17 -1.92
N VAL A 162 1.08 5.86 -0.68
CA VAL A 162 1.49 4.63 0.00
C VAL A 162 0.26 3.78 0.30
N ASP A 163 0.29 2.49 -0.06
CA ASP A 163 -0.81 1.58 0.32
C ASP A 163 -0.86 1.38 1.84
N GLY A 164 -2.07 1.42 2.40
CA GLY A 164 -2.35 1.19 3.80
C GLY A 164 -2.72 2.46 4.59
N ASP A 165 -2.51 2.41 5.91
CA ASP A 165 -3.00 3.40 6.89
C ASP A 165 -1.85 4.19 7.56
N ARG A 166 -0.59 3.89 7.23
CA ARG A 166 0.58 4.44 7.90
C ARG A 166 1.60 4.96 6.89
N LEU A 167 2.25 6.05 7.26
CA LEU A 167 3.39 6.60 6.53
C LEU A 167 4.68 6.38 7.33
N PRO A 168 5.82 6.15 6.65
CA PRO A 168 7.12 6.26 7.29
C PRO A 168 7.34 7.67 7.84
N ARG A 169 8.04 7.77 8.96
CA ARG A 169 8.34 9.07 9.60
C ARG A 169 9.40 9.86 8.83
N ASP A 170 10.27 9.16 8.12
CA ASP A 170 11.46 9.64 7.43
C ASP A 170 11.27 9.66 5.90
N LEU A 171 10.04 9.94 5.44
CA LEU A 171 9.75 10.06 4.02
C LEU A 171 10.59 11.17 3.37
N PRO A 172 11.20 10.92 2.19
CA PRO A 172 12.02 11.92 1.49
C PRO A 172 11.17 13.00 0.79
N CYS A 173 9.85 12.83 0.74
CA CYS A 173 8.90 13.77 0.13
C CYS A 173 7.55 13.74 0.88
N PRO A 174 6.66 14.73 0.69
CA PRO A 174 5.30 14.66 1.20
C PRO A 174 4.59 13.37 0.76
N GLY A 175 3.79 12.78 1.64
CA GLY A 175 3.11 11.52 1.37
C GLY A 175 1.67 11.46 1.85
N ARG A 176 0.88 10.55 1.25
CA ARG A 176 -0.47 10.20 1.66
C ARG A 176 -0.61 8.68 1.72
N ALA A 177 -1.20 8.19 2.82
CA ALA A 177 -1.57 6.80 2.96
C ALA A 177 -2.97 6.58 2.36
N ILE A 178 -3.14 5.52 1.58
CA ILE A 178 -4.38 5.19 0.88
C ILE A 178 -4.69 3.73 1.16
N ILE A 179 -5.78 3.47 1.86
CA ILE A 179 -6.25 2.12 2.15
C ILE A 179 -6.82 1.51 0.87
N GLY A 180 -6.26 0.38 0.40
CA GLY A 180 -6.67 -0.23 -0.87
C GLY A 180 -6.19 0.60 -2.07
N GLY A 181 -5.02 1.22 -1.94
CA GLY A 181 -4.38 1.99 -2.98
C GLY A 181 -4.04 1.14 -4.20
N ASP A 182 -3.71 -0.14 -4.00
CA ASP A 182 -3.40 -1.10 -5.07
C ASP A 182 -4.54 -1.29 -6.08
N GLY A 183 -5.80 -1.13 -5.64
CA GLY A 183 -6.98 -1.18 -6.50
C GLY A 183 -7.49 0.18 -7.01
N SER A 184 -6.98 1.30 -6.50
CA SER A 184 -7.52 2.65 -6.78
C SER A 184 -6.51 3.60 -7.43
N GLU A 185 -5.22 3.42 -7.17
CA GLU A 185 -4.15 4.28 -7.66
C GLU A 185 -3.21 3.51 -8.60
N PRO A 186 -3.12 3.87 -9.89
CA PRO A 186 -2.30 3.14 -10.86
C PRO A 186 -0.83 3.00 -10.47
N ALA A 187 -0.26 4.02 -9.82
CA ALA A 187 1.14 3.97 -9.38
C ALA A 187 1.34 2.98 -8.23
N ILE A 188 0.38 2.88 -7.29
CA ILE A 188 0.42 1.89 -6.21
C ILE A 188 0.21 0.49 -6.78
N SER A 189 -0.74 0.31 -7.71
CA SER A 189 -0.92 -0.94 -8.44
C SER A 189 0.39 -1.40 -9.11
N ALA A 190 1.12 -0.48 -9.78
CA ALA A 190 2.40 -0.82 -10.40
C ALA A 190 3.47 -1.22 -9.36
N ALA A 191 3.55 -0.50 -8.23
CA ALA A 191 4.44 -0.87 -7.13
C ALA A 191 4.10 -2.25 -6.56
N SER A 192 2.81 -2.56 -6.34
CA SER A 192 2.34 -3.86 -5.84
C SER A 192 2.82 -5.01 -6.73
N ILE A 193 2.76 -4.83 -8.05
CA ILE A 193 3.21 -5.82 -9.04
C ILE A 193 4.73 -6.00 -8.97
N LEU A 194 5.50 -4.91 -8.91
CA LEU A 194 6.97 -5.00 -8.80
C LEU A 194 7.40 -5.70 -7.52
N ALA A 195 6.83 -5.31 -6.37
CA ALA A 195 7.13 -5.93 -5.08
C ALA A 195 6.77 -7.42 -5.09
N LYS A 196 5.58 -7.78 -5.57
CA LYS A 196 5.09 -9.16 -5.62
C LYS A 196 5.93 -10.05 -6.51
N VAL A 197 6.18 -9.65 -7.75
CA VAL A 197 6.95 -10.45 -8.71
C VAL A 197 8.41 -10.59 -8.27
N THR A 198 9.03 -9.50 -7.79
CA THR A 198 10.40 -9.55 -7.28
C THR A 198 10.51 -10.51 -6.11
N ARG A 199 9.58 -10.42 -5.15
CA ARG A 199 9.58 -11.33 -4.00
C ARG A 199 9.34 -12.78 -4.41
N ASP A 200 8.39 -13.05 -5.28
CA ASP A 200 8.06 -14.41 -5.68
C ASP A 200 9.25 -15.10 -6.38
N ARG A 201 9.97 -14.36 -7.22
CA ARG A 201 11.24 -14.81 -7.82
C ARG A 201 12.32 -15.07 -6.77
N HIS A 202 12.46 -14.18 -5.78
CA HIS A 202 13.39 -14.39 -4.67
C HIS A 202 13.05 -15.67 -3.88
N MET A 203 11.77 -15.94 -3.60
CA MET A 203 11.37 -17.18 -2.92
C MET A 203 11.65 -18.43 -3.77
N ALA A 204 11.54 -18.36 -5.10
CA ALA A 204 11.93 -19.46 -5.97
C ALA A 204 13.44 -19.71 -5.95
N MET A 205 14.26 -18.66 -5.87
CA MET A 205 15.70 -18.81 -5.67
C MET A 205 16.02 -19.46 -4.31
N LEU A 206 15.34 -19.03 -3.24
CA LEU A 206 15.51 -19.64 -1.91
C LEU A 206 15.13 -21.12 -1.89
N ASP A 207 14.11 -21.52 -2.64
CA ASP A 207 13.73 -22.94 -2.76
C ASP A 207 14.84 -23.80 -3.37
N ALA A 208 15.51 -23.28 -4.39
CA ALA A 208 16.64 -23.97 -5.02
C ALA A 208 17.85 -24.07 -4.06
N LEU A 209 18.07 -23.06 -3.22
CA LEU A 209 19.15 -23.04 -2.22
C LEU A 209 18.83 -23.88 -0.98
N HIS A 210 17.55 -24.02 -0.63
CA HIS A 210 17.06 -24.74 0.54
C HIS A 210 15.99 -25.76 0.11
N PRO A 211 16.38 -26.84 -0.57
CA PRO A 211 15.44 -27.81 -1.09
C PRO A 211 14.66 -28.51 0.03
N GLY A 212 13.40 -28.83 -0.25
CA GLY A 212 12.53 -29.57 0.67
C GLY A 212 11.64 -28.70 1.57
N TYR A 213 11.83 -27.37 1.57
CA TYR A 213 10.91 -26.45 2.25
C TYR A 213 9.66 -26.13 1.41
N GLY A 214 9.78 -26.03 0.08
CA GLY A 214 8.65 -25.70 -0.81
C GLY A 214 8.42 -24.20 -1.02
N PHE A 215 9.43 -23.37 -0.78
CA PHE A 215 9.38 -21.91 -0.89
C PHE A 215 8.92 -21.44 -2.27
N ALA A 216 9.23 -22.16 -3.34
CA ALA A 216 8.79 -21.82 -4.69
C ALA A 216 7.28 -21.96 -4.84
N ALA A 217 6.60 -22.81 -4.06
CA ALA A 217 5.15 -22.98 -4.13
C ALA A 217 4.44 -21.98 -3.21
N HIS A 218 4.63 -22.11 -1.90
CA HIS A 218 3.89 -21.35 -0.89
C HIS A 218 4.54 -20.00 -0.52
N LYS A 219 5.66 -19.62 -1.16
CA LYS A 219 6.32 -18.30 -1.00
C LYS A 219 6.65 -17.92 0.45
N GLY A 220 6.89 -18.93 1.29
CA GLY A 220 7.18 -18.78 2.72
C GLY A 220 5.94 -18.57 3.62
N TYR A 221 4.72 -18.54 3.09
CA TYR A 221 3.50 -18.46 3.91
C TYR A 221 3.32 -19.71 4.79
N SER A 222 2.60 -19.57 5.89
CA SER A 222 2.35 -20.63 6.89
C SER A 222 1.31 -21.64 6.42
N THR A 223 1.55 -22.30 5.29
CA THR A 223 0.70 -23.39 4.80
C THR A 223 0.98 -24.69 5.58
N PRO A 224 0.07 -25.67 5.57
CA PRO A 224 0.32 -26.97 6.20
C PRO A 224 1.62 -27.62 5.73
N GLU A 225 1.94 -27.52 4.44
CA GLU A 225 3.15 -28.07 3.82
C GLU A 225 4.41 -27.39 4.40
N HIS A 226 4.38 -26.05 4.50
CA HIS A 226 5.50 -25.30 5.05
C HIS A 226 5.73 -25.62 6.54
N LEU A 227 4.65 -25.71 7.33
CA LEU A 227 4.75 -26.06 8.75
C LEU A 227 5.25 -27.50 8.94
N ALA A 228 4.86 -28.43 8.06
CA ALA A 228 5.36 -29.80 8.08
C ALA A 228 6.87 -29.85 7.73
N ALA A 229 7.29 -29.12 6.69
CA ALA A 229 8.70 -29.00 6.32
C ALA A 229 9.53 -28.37 7.45
N LEU A 230 9.02 -27.29 8.07
CA LEU A 230 9.66 -26.60 9.18
C LEU A 230 9.86 -27.52 10.40
N ARG A 231 8.88 -28.37 10.73
CA ARG A 231 9.02 -29.37 11.81
C ARG A 231 10.03 -30.47 11.47
N ARG A 232 10.08 -30.88 10.20
CA ARG A 232 10.93 -31.98 9.74
C ARG A 232 12.39 -31.57 9.54
N LEU A 233 12.63 -30.37 9.02
CA LEU A 233 13.95 -29.86 8.66
C LEU A 233 14.53 -28.88 9.69
N GLY A 234 13.70 -28.37 10.60
CA GLY A 234 14.04 -27.23 11.45
C GLY A 234 13.98 -25.89 10.69
N PRO A 235 14.19 -24.74 11.36
CA PRO A 235 14.30 -23.44 10.69
C PRO A 235 15.66 -23.25 10.00
N CYS A 236 15.64 -22.87 8.71
CA CYS A 236 16.83 -22.37 7.99
C CYS A 236 17.10 -20.86 8.25
N PRO A 237 18.25 -20.30 7.82
CA PRO A 237 18.59 -18.89 8.01
C PRO A 237 17.57 -17.89 7.50
N HIS A 238 16.78 -18.25 6.47
CA HIS A 238 15.75 -17.36 5.90
C HIS A 238 14.42 -17.41 6.63
N HIS A 239 14.30 -18.10 7.77
CA HIS A 239 13.10 -18.05 8.60
C HIS A 239 13.17 -16.85 9.55
N ARG A 240 12.04 -16.15 9.68
CA ARG A 240 11.86 -15.03 10.61
C ARG A 240 11.70 -15.60 12.01
N ARG A 241 12.76 -15.55 12.80
CA ARG A 241 12.85 -16.19 14.12
C ARG A 241 11.92 -15.54 15.13
N SER A 242 11.54 -14.29 14.91
CA SER A 242 10.57 -13.56 15.73
C SER A 242 9.11 -14.00 15.52
N PHE A 243 8.80 -14.75 14.44
CA PHE A 243 7.44 -15.17 14.12
C PHE A 243 7.07 -16.42 14.92
N ALA A 244 5.89 -16.43 15.53
CA ALA A 244 5.50 -17.40 16.55
C ALA A 244 5.75 -18.88 16.17
N PRO A 245 5.37 -19.40 14.98
CA PRO A 245 5.63 -20.80 14.63
C PRO A 245 7.12 -21.16 14.59
N VAL A 246 7.98 -20.23 14.16
CA VAL A 246 9.44 -20.43 14.10
C VAL A 246 10.03 -20.31 15.50
N LYS A 247 9.65 -19.27 16.25
CA LYS A 247 10.11 -19.03 17.62
C LYS A 247 9.84 -20.23 18.52
N LEU A 248 8.63 -20.78 18.46
CA LEU A 248 8.24 -21.93 19.30
C LEU A 248 9.11 -23.17 19.04
N LEU A 249 9.48 -23.43 17.79
CA LEU A 249 10.37 -24.56 17.46
C LEU A 249 11.81 -24.32 17.93
N LEU A 250 12.31 -23.08 17.81
CA LEU A 250 13.63 -22.71 18.32
C LEU A 250 13.69 -22.82 19.85
N ASP A 251 12.66 -22.36 20.56
CA ASP A 251 12.58 -22.43 22.01
C ASP A 251 12.51 -23.88 22.52
N GLN A 252 11.79 -24.76 21.80
CA GLN A 252 11.73 -26.20 22.13
C GLN A 252 13.07 -26.91 21.94
N GLY A 253 13.83 -26.57 20.91
CA GLY A 253 15.16 -27.14 20.68
C GLY A 253 16.23 -26.73 21.68
N VAL A 254 15.97 -25.73 22.53
CA VAL A 254 16.86 -25.31 23.63
C VAL A 254 16.51 -26.01 24.95
N LEU A 255 15.32 -26.59 25.06
CA LEU A 255 14.80 -27.22 26.30
C LEU A 255 15.06 -28.72 26.39
N PHE A 256 15.55 -29.36 25.32
CA PHE A 256 15.89 -30.78 25.24
C PHE A 256 17.34 -30.95 24.76
#